data_AF-A0A1H4TZ54-F1
#
_entry.id   AF-A0A1H4TZ54-F1
#
_cell.length_a   1.000
_cell.length_b   1.000
_cell.length_c   1.000
_cell.angle_alpha   90.00
_cell.angle_beta   90.00
_cell.angle_gamma   90.00
#
_symmetry.space_group_name_H-M   'P 1'
#
loop_
_entity.id
_entity.type
_entity.pdbx_description
1 polymer ?
#
loop_
_entity_poly.entity_id
_entity_poly.type
_entity_poly.pdbx_seq_one_letter_code
_entity_poly.pdbx_strand_id
1 'polypeptide(L)'
;MGCLLVAHTFEELVEKQRAADQARARVKEMRDALGAPAHEPWTEAQTETYETAWRAWRDLSRDVQAAVGEYAKDEGLDRAEVVADVERAAGGLSDPSGD
;
A
#
# COMPACT_ATOMS: atom_id res chain seq x y z
N MET A 1 -15.09 -16.07 23.07
CA MET A 1 -14.50 -14.81 22.61
C MET A 1 -13.67 -15.15 21.38
N GLY A 2 -14.35 -15.36 20.25
CA GLY A 2 -13.69 -15.70 19.00
C GLY A 2 -13.14 -14.41 18.42
N CYS A 3 -11.82 -14.23 18.45
CA CYS A 3 -11.19 -13.31 17.52
C CYS A 3 -11.50 -13.85 16.12
N LEU A 4 -12.39 -13.18 15.41
CA LEU A 4 -12.56 -13.33 13.96
C LEU A 4 -11.33 -12.70 13.28
N LEU A 5 -10.16 -13.25 13.57
CA LEU A 5 -8.99 -13.11 12.72
C LEU A 5 -9.30 -13.99 11.53
N VAL A 6 -9.83 -13.40 10.46
CA VAL A 6 -9.72 -14.03 9.14
C VAL A 6 -8.23 -14.32 9.01
N ALA A 7 -7.85 -15.60 8.87
CA ALA A 7 -6.49 -15.96 8.52
C ALA A 7 -6.18 -15.21 7.23
N HIS A 8 -5.45 -14.10 7.33
CA HIS A 8 -5.14 -13.23 6.21
C HIS A 8 -4.38 -14.08 5.20
N THR A 9 -5.04 -14.51 4.12
CA THR A 9 -4.37 -15.36 3.12
C THR A 9 -3.38 -14.52 2.33
N PHE A 10 -2.35 -15.16 1.78
CA PHE A 10 -1.39 -14.46 0.92
C PHE A 10 -2.07 -13.69 -0.21
N GLU A 11 -3.10 -14.25 -0.84
CA GLU A 11 -3.87 -13.57 -1.90
C GLU A 11 -4.59 -12.31 -1.39
N GLU A 12 -5.17 -12.35 -0.19
CA GLU A 12 -5.79 -11.18 0.44
C GLU A 12 -4.74 -10.08 0.72
N LEU A 13 -3.54 -10.45 1.18
CA LEU A 13 -2.44 -9.50 1.38
C LEU A 13 -2.04 -8.82 0.07
N VAL A 14 -1.99 -9.59 -1.03
CA VAL A 14 -1.68 -9.08 -2.37
C VAL A 14 -2.76 -8.12 -2.85
N GLU A 15 -4.04 -8.43 -2.66
CA GLU A 15 -5.14 -7.51 -3.03
C GLU A 15 -5.11 -6.21 -2.22
N LYS A 16 -4.90 -6.31 -0.90
CA LYS A 16 -4.78 -5.14 -0.01
C LYS A 16 -3.57 -4.27 -0.39
N GLN A 17 -2.42 -4.90 -0.67
CA GLN A 17 -1.22 -4.20 -1.13
C GLN A 17 -1.47 -3.50 -2.48
N ARG A 18 -2.14 -4.17 -3.42
CA ARG A 18 -2.49 -3.58 -4.72
C ARG A 18 -3.40 -2.36 -4.56
N ALA A 19 -4.36 -2.40 -3.64
CA ALA A 19 -5.21 -1.26 -3.32
C ALA A 19 -4.39 -0.10 -2.72
N ALA A 20 -3.45 -0.41 -1.81
CA ALA A 20 -2.53 0.58 -1.27
C ALA A 20 -1.64 1.19 -2.36
N ASP A 21 -1.10 0.40 -3.29
CA ASP A 21 -0.27 0.89 -4.39
C ASP A 21 -1.05 1.76 -5.37
N GLN A 22 -2.30 1.41 -5.70
CA GLN A 22 -3.18 2.26 -6.50
C GLN A 22 -3.46 3.60 -5.82
N ALA A 23 -3.77 3.59 -4.52
CA ALA A 23 -3.98 4.80 -3.74
C ALA A 23 -2.70 5.66 -3.69
N ARG A 24 -1.53 5.04 -3.52
CA ARG A 24 -0.22 5.71 -3.56
C ARG A 24 0.06 6.34 -4.92
N ALA A 25 -0.23 5.62 -6.01
CA ALA A 25 -0.07 6.11 -7.37
C ALA A 25 -0.95 7.35 -7.58
N ARG A 26 -2.21 7.31 -7.14
CA ARG A 26 -3.11 8.46 -7.23
C ARG A 26 -2.60 9.68 -6.47
N VAL A 27 -2.06 9.49 -5.26
CA VAL A 27 -1.42 10.57 -4.47
C VAL A 27 -0.21 11.14 -5.19
N LYS A 28 0.63 10.28 -5.80
CA LYS A 28 1.79 10.70 -6.59
C LYS A 28 1.38 11.50 -7.82
N GLU A 29 0.39 11.03 -8.57
CA GLU A 29 -0.17 11.73 -9.74
C GLU A 29 -0.77 13.07 -9.35
N MET A 30 -1.46 13.16 -8.20
CA MET A 30 -1.95 14.44 -7.67
C MET A 30 -0.81 15.40 -7.40
N ARG A 31 0.24 14.93 -6.73
CA ARG A 31 1.44 15.75 -6.45
C ARG A 31 2.14 16.20 -7.74
N ASP A 32 2.18 15.34 -8.76
CA ASP A 32 2.78 15.64 -10.06
C ASP A 32 1.94 16.68 -10.83
N ALA A 33 0.61 16.50 -10.86
CA ALA A 33 -0.33 17.40 -11.53
C ALA A 33 -0.46 18.77 -10.85
N LEU A 34 -0.36 18.84 -9.53
CA LEU A 34 -0.36 20.09 -8.76
C LEU A 34 0.97 20.84 -8.87
N GLY A 35 2.02 20.20 -9.40
CA GLY A 35 3.35 20.78 -9.54
C GLY A 35 4.13 20.82 -8.23
N ALA A 36 5.46 20.98 -8.34
CA ALA A 36 6.31 21.12 -7.18
C ALA A 36 5.90 22.38 -6.37
N PRO A 37 5.67 22.26 -5.05
CA PRO A 37 5.24 23.38 -4.20
C PRO A 37 6.27 24.52 -4.14
N ALA A 38 7.45 24.34 -4.74
CA ALA A 38 8.48 25.35 -4.90
C ALA A 38 8.14 26.42 -5.97
N HIS A 39 7.20 26.16 -6.88
CA HIS A 39 6.81 27.15 -7.92
C HIS A 39 5.48 27.85 -7.64
N GLU A 40 4.48 27.15 -7.09
CA GLU A 40 3.19 27.75 -6.77
C GLU A 40 2.62 27.12 -5.48
N PRO A 41 2.28 27.92 -4.44
CA PRO A 41 1.65 27.38 -3.25
C PRO A 41 0.27 26.82 -3.61
N TRP A 42 0.01 25.59 -3.18
CA TRP A 42 -1.27 24.94 -3.41
C TRP A 42 -2.40 25.71 -2.70
N THR A 43 -3.56 25.73 -3.33
CA THR A 43 -4.77 26.26 -2.71
C THR A 43 -5.22 25.35 -1.55
N GLU A 44 -6.03 25.90 -0.64
CA GLU A 44 -6.56 25.15 0.51
C GLU A 44 -7.34 23.91 0.06
N ALA A 45 -8.20 24.06 -0.96
CA ALA A 45 -8.95 22.95 -1.55
C ALA A 45 -8.06 21.85 -2.18
N GLN A 46 -6.95 22.23 -2.82
CA GLN A 46 -5.97 21.27 -3.37
C GLN A 46 -5.26 20.51 -2.25
N THR A 47 -4.88 21.23 -1.19
CA THR A 47 -4.25 20.66 0.00
C THR A 47 -5.19 19.68 0.69
N GLU A 48 -6.45 20.06 0.95
CA GLU A 48 -7.46 19.18 1.56
C GLU A 48 -7.71 17.92 0.72
N THR A 49 -7.77 18.06 -0.61
CA THR A 49 -7.95 16.92 -1.52
C THR A 49 -6.76 15.97 -1.46
N TYR A 50 -5.54 16.51 -1.49
CA TYR A 50 -4.31 15.73 -1.35
C TYR A 50 -4.24 15.03 0.02
N GLU A 51 -4.53 15.74 1.11
CA GLU A 51 -4.52 15.18 2.46
C GLU A 51 -5.53 14.05 2.63
N THR A 52 -6.72 14.20 2.03
CA THR A 52 -7.75 13.15 2.04
C THR A 52 -7.26 11.89 1.31
N ALA A 53 -6.69 12.05 0.12
CA ALA A 53 -6.12 10.94 -0.64
C ALA A 53 -4.93 10.29 0.08
N TRP A 54 -4.07 11.10 0.71
CA TRP A 54 -2.93 10.63 1.50
C TRP A 54 -3.38 9.87 2.74
N ARG A 55 -4.42 10.33 3.45
CA ARG A 55 -5.02 9.62 4.58
C ARG A 55 -5.60 8.28 4.15
N ALA A 56 -6.34 8.24 3.04
CA ALA A 56 -6.90 6.99 2.51
C ALA A 56 -5.80 5.97 2.17
N TRP A 57 -4.73 6.41 1.49
CA TRP A 57 -3.56 5.56 1.24
C TRP A 57 -2.90 5.07 2.52
N ARG A 58 -2.70 5.96 3.51
CA ARG A 58 -2.07 5.61 4.80
C ARG A 58 -2.87 4.57 5.55
N ASP A 59 -4.19 4.65 5.52
CA ASP A 59 -5.08 3.68 6.16
C ASP A 59 -4.93 2.29 5.54
N LEU A 60 -4.99 2.21 4.21
CA LEU A 60 -4.75 0.97 3.46
C LEU A 60 -3.35 0.40 3.74
N SER A 61 -2.32 1.24 3.76
CA SER A 61 -0.95 0.80 4.08
C SER A 61 -0.82 0.27 5.51
N ARG A 62 -1.55 0.82 6.47
CA ARG A 62 -1.58 0.32 7.85
C ARG A 62 -2.28 -1.03 7.95
N ASP A 63 -3.40 -1.18 7.25
CA ASP A 63 -4.15 -2.43 7.17
C ASP A 63 -3.28 -3.55 6.58
N VAL A 64 -2.58 -3.30 5.47
CA VAL A 64 -1.63 -4.25 4.88
C VAL A 64 -0.53 -4.63 5.87
N GLN A 65 0.09 -3.65 6.54
CA GLN A 65 1.18 -3.92 7.49
C GLN A 65 0.73 -4.70 8.72
N ALA A 66 -0.52 -4.51 9.17
CA ALA A 66 -1.12 -5.30 10.23
C ALA A 66 -1.35 -6.73 9.75
N ALA A 67 -2.03 -6.90 8.61
CA ALA A 67 -2.35 -8.20 8.04
C ALA A 67 -1.11 -9.06 7.74
N VAL A 68 -0.05 -8.46 7.15
CA VAL A 68 1.24 -9.14 6.93
C VAL A 68 1.89 -9.55 8.25
N GLY A 69 1.80 -8.71 9.28
CA GLY A 69 2.33 -9.04 10.61
C GLY A 69 1.62 -10.22 11.26
N GLU A 70 0.30 -10.31 11.08
CA GLU A 70 -0.49 -11.43 11.58
C GLU A 70 -0.25 -12.71 10.79
N TYR A 71 -0.21 -12.63 9.45
CA TYR A 71 0.11 -13.77 8.58
C TYR A 71 1.52 -14.32 8.86
N ALA A 72 2.54 -13.46 8.93
CA ALA A 72 3.91 -13.89 9.21
C ALA A 72 4.00 -14.59 10.58
N LYS A 73 3.25 -14.12 11.57
CA LYS A 73 3.19 -14.73 12.90
C LYS A 73 2.51 -16.10 12.88
N ASP A 74 1.42 -16.24 12.12
CA ASP A 74 0.66 -17.50 12.02
C ASP A 74 1.45 -18.58 11.26
N GLU A 75 2.11 -18.20 10.17
CA GLU A 75 2.91 -19.09 9.32
C GLU A 75 4.34 -19.31 9.86
N GLY A 76 4.78 -18.53 10.85
CA GLY A 76 6.14 -18.59 11.38
C GLY A 76 7.21 -18.05 10.42
N LEU A 77 6.83 -17.14 9.52
CA LEU A 77 7.70 -16.50 8.54
C LEU A 77 8.28 -15.18 9.05
N ASP A 78 9.33 -14.69 8.40
CA ASP A 78 9.83 -13.34 8.66
C ASP A 78 8.89 -12.32 8.02
N ARG A 79 8.47 -11.32 8.81
CA ARG A 79 7.56 -10.26 8.33
C ARG A 79 8.14 -9.52 7.12
N ALA A 80 9.45 -9.27 7.09
CA ALA A 80 10.07 -8.55 5.98
C ALA A 80 10.06 -9.38 4.69
N GLU A 81 10.21 -10.69 4.80
CA GLU A 81 10.10 -11.61 3.66
C GLU A 81 8.68 -11.60 3.08
N VAL A 82 7.67 -11.75 3.94
CA VAL A 82 6.25 -11.70 3.52
C VAL A 82 5.91 -10.35 2.87
N VAL A 83 6.37 -9.23 3.44
CA VAL A 83 6.16 -7.90 2.82
C VAL A 83 6.75 -7.88 1.41
N ALA A 84 8.00 -8.33 1.24
CA ALA A 84 8.66 -8.30 -0.06
C ALA A 84 7.97 -9.20 -1.09
N ASP A 85 7.47 -10.37 -0.68
CA ASP A 85 6.71 -11.25 -1.57
C ASP A 85 5.33 -10.69 -1.94
N VAL A 86 4.65 -10.07 -0.98
CA VAL A 86 3.37 -9.38 -1.22
C VAL A 86 3.56 -8.19 -2.16
N GLU A 87 4.60 -7.37 -1.96
CA GLU A 87 4.94 -6.26 -2.87
C GLU A 87 5.29 -6.75 -4.28
N ARG A 88 6.06 -7.83 -4.39
CA ARG A 88 6.42 -8.46 -5.68
C ARG A 88 5.19 -9.00 -6.41
N ALA A 89 4.30 -9.68 -5.69
CA ALA A 89 3.08 -10.24 -6.26
C ALA A 89 2.06 -9.15 -6.64
N ALA A 90 1.90 -8.11 -5.81
CA ALA A 90 1.02 -6.97 -6.09
C ALA A 90 1.51 -6.12 -7.26
N GLY A 91 2.84 -5.96 -7.38
CA GLY A 91 3.50 -5.31 -8.51
C GLY A 91 3.44 -6.09 -9.82
N GLY A 92 3.02 -7.36 -9.77
CA GLY A 92 2.83 -8.23 -10.93
C GLY A 92 4.15 -8.52 -11.64
N LEU A 93 4.81 -9.62 -11.28
CA LEU A 93 5.76 -10.36 -12.14
C LEU A 93 6.56 -9.46 -13.12
N SER A 94 7.46 -8.62 -12.61
CA SER A 94 8.61 -8.22 -13.42
C SER A 94 9.54 -9.42 -13.46
N ASP A 95 9.24 -10.35 -14.37
CA ASP A 95 10.09 -11.47 -14.74
C ASP A 95 11.52 -10.94 -15.03
N PRO A 96 12.57 -11.37 -14.31
CA PRO A 96 13.92 -11.22 -14.80
C PRO A 96 14.10 -12.28 -15.89
N SER A 97 13.57 -12.01 -17.08
CA SER A 97 13.94 -12.75 -18.27
C SER A 97 15.44 -12.58 -18.42
N GLY A 98 16.15 -13.67 -18.14
CA GLY A 98 17.56 -13.81 -18.38
C GLY A 98 17.89 -13.47 -19.83
N ASP A 99 18.98 -12.72 -19.98
CA ASP A 99 19.93 -12.88 -21.08
C ASP A 99 21.29 -13.20 -20.44
#